data_AF-A0AA85G0M6-F1
#
_entry.id   AF-A0AA85G0M6-F1
#
_cell.length_a   1.000
_cell.length_b   1.000
_cell.length_c   1.000
_cell.angle_alpha   90.00
_cell.angle_beta   90.00
_cell.angle_gamma   90.00
#
_symmetry.space_group_name_H-M   'P 1'
#
loop_
_entity.id
_entity.type
_entity.pdbx_description
1 polymer ?
#
loop_
_entity_poly.entity_id
_entity_poly.type
_entity_poly.pdbx_seq_one_letter_code
_entity_poly.pdbx_strand_id
1 'polypeptide(L)'
;MSRLIWPYYTCTFFRRQSQYGLQSWYRYFIPDSYASVGIWNSRLSNDIFRSISVRDHGLEILRKINSGKIVSPLDYDIFANKLDELDVMSLDFVEEVIMSYMNTQAAVDVRDSTSHAFIRGYLNFREVDRLLKLIESRSKTGIFVDFASAVLMMDVFLRKGEWNSAVAVSWELCLQEYFSLENVKPLVFATSLFSCIKSIENDSFLVKESQPEDDREIEQKLVPYVRNPNYDNFFDIKRPKLKTGYTLLHLSHVLNSRCSLFQTTPVWKSLSKHVDSFRLMMRIFGLALSEQCDKLLVEIRKVDESAIQLGGLDPTVSII
;
A
#
# COMPACT_ATOMS: atom_id res chain seq x y z
N MET A 1 0.66 -13.72 29.31
CA MET A 1 1.45 -14.12 28.12
C MET A 1 1.55 -12.92 27.19
N SER A 2 2.75 -12.63 26.71
CA SER A 2 3.22 -11.31 26.30
C SER A 2 2.34 -10.65 25.23
N ARG A 3 1.57 -9.64 25.66
CA ARG A 3 0.74 -8.81 24.76
C ARG A 3 1.65 -7.94 23.90
N LEU A 4 1.54 -8.14 22.58
CA LEU A 4 1.94 -7.27 21.47
C LEU A 4 2.93 -6.15 21.81
N ILE A 5 4.22 -6.45 21.60
CA ILE A 5 5.26 -5.43 21.47
C ILE A 5 5.57 -5.38 19.98
N TRP A 6 5.00 -4.41 19.26
CA TRP A 6 5.42 -4.06 17.90
C TRP A 6 6.87 -3.54 17.97
N PRO A 7 7.88 -4.35 17.62
CA PRO A 7 9.27 -3.95 17.80
C PRO A 7 9.72 -2.97 16.72
N TYR A 8 8.97 -2.84 15.61
CA TYR A 8 9.13 -1.74 14.66
C TYR A 8 8.87 -0.36 15.27
N TYR A 9 8.27 -0.32 16.46
CA TYR A 9 7.90 0.88 17.21
C TYR A 9 8.70 1.01 18.51
N THR A 10 9.61 0.08 18.79
CA THR A 10 10.63 0.20 19.86
C THR A 10 12.06 0.18 19.31
N CYS A 11 12.27 -0.16 18.03
CA CYS A 11 13.55 -0.03 17.36
C CYS A 11 13.80 1.42 16.94
N THR A 12 14.52 2.14 17.79
CA THR A 12 15.40 3.24 17.35
C THR A 12 16.41 2.64 16.36
N PHE A 13 16.12 2.72 15.06
CA PHE A 13 17.14 2.48 14.04
C PHE A 13 18.20 3.56 14.21
N PHE A 14 19.31 3.19 14.85
CA PHE A 14 20.49 4.02 15.07
C PHE A 14 21.06 4.45 13.72
N ARG A 15 20.61 5.60 13.21
CA ARG A 15 21.39 6.39 12.26
C ARG A 15 22.25 7.34 13.11
N ARG A 16 23.56 7.10 13.08
CA ARG A 16 24.68 7.91 13.60
C ARG A 16 24.26 9.21 14.29
N GLN A 17 24.36 9.25 15.63
CA GLN A 17 24.24 10.47 16.42
C GLN A 17 25.22 11.52 15.91
N SER A 18 24.72 12.71 15.54
CA SER A 18 25.53 13.92 15.53
C SER A 18 25.83 14.31 16.98
N GLN A 19 27.10 14.59 17.28
CA GLN A 19 27.66 14.79 18.63
C GLN A 19 27.23 16.08 19.34
N TYR A 20 26.06 16.65 19.07
CA TYR A 20 25.60 17.86 19.75
C TYR A 20 24.19 17.70 20.31
N GLY A 21 24.09 17.87 21.62
CA GLY A 21 22.92 17.62 22.47
C GLY A 21 21.76 18.57 22.23
N LEU A 22 21.01 18.30 21.18
CA LEU A 22 19.58 18.56 21.11
C LEU A 22 18.93 17.20 20.82
N GLN A 23 18.08 16.72 21.73
CA GLN A 23 17.13 15.65 21.38
C GLN A 23 16.24 16.19 20.27
N SER A 24 16.69 16.05 19.02
CA SER A 24 15.82 16.16 17.87
C SER A 24 14.78 15.06 18.05
N TRP A 25 13.57 15.46 18.42
CA TRP A 25 12.41 14.58 18.41
C TRP A 25 12.13 14.27 16.94
N TYR A 26 12.88 13.32 16.37
CA TYR A 26 12.64 12.82 15.03
C TYR A 26 11.25 12.16 15.05
N ARG A 27 10.24 12.92 14.62
CA ARG A 27 8.90 12.37 14.39
C ARG A 27 8.94 11.63 13.07
N TYR A 28 8.66 10.33 13.11
CA TYR A 28 8.29 9.58 11.91
C TYR A 28 7.06 10.23 11.25
N PHE A 29 6.93 10.04 9.93
CA PHE A 29 5.82 10.61 9.17
C PHE A 29 4.46 10.16 9.73
N ILE A 30 4.37 8.91 10.17
CA ILE A 30 3.21 8.34 10.86
C ILE A 30 3.54 8.20 12.35
N PRO A 31 2.71 8.76 13.25
CA PRO A 31 2.94 8.64 14.68
C PRO A 31 2.66 7.22 15.16
N ASP A 32 3.42 6.77 16.16
CA ASP A 32 3.29 5.43 16.74
C ASP A 32 1.89 5.17 17.35
N SER A 33 1.20 6.23 17.78
CA SER A 33 -0.18 6.15 18.26
C SER A 33 -1.18 5.71 17.19
N TYR A 34 -0.86 5.85 15.90
CA TYR A 34 -1.74 5.42 14.81
C TYR A 34 -2.02 3.92 14.84
N ALA A 35 -1.02 3.12 15.24
CA ALA A 35 -1.17 1.69 15.41
C ALA A 35 -2.26 1.32 16.44
N SER A 36 -2.65 2.23 17.34
CA SER A 36 -3.81 2.05 18.23
C SER A 36 -3.77 0.72 19.00
N VAL A 37 -2.57 0.28 19.40
CA VAL A 37 -2.32 -1.05 19.98
C VAL A 37 -3.18 -1.29 21.21
N GLY A 38 -3.39 -0.28 22.05
CA GLY A 38 -4.27 -0.40 23.21
C GLY A 38 -5.72 -0.72 22.84
N ILE A 39 -6.26 -0.06 21.81
CA ILE A 39 -7.65 -0.28 21.34
C ILE A 39 -7.76 -1.67 20.72
N TRP A 40 -6.80 -2.05 19.89
CA TRP A 40 -6.73 -3.38 19.27
C TRP A 40 -6.70 -4.49 20.32
N ASN A 41 -5.81 -4.38 21.31
CA ASN A 41 -5.66 -5.39 22.36
C ASN A 41 -6.89 -5.46 23.28
N SER A 42 -7.55 -4.31 23.50
CA SER A 42 -8.79 -4.27 24.29
C SER A 42 -9.91 -5.02 23.58
N ARG A 43 -10.01 -4.89 22.25
CA ARG A 43 -10.96 -5.68 21.44
C ARG A 43 -10.72 -7.18 21.57
N LEU A 44 -9.47 -7.63 21.50
CA LEU A 44 -9.11 -9.05 21.60
C LEU A 44 -9.26 -9.62 23.01
N SER A 45 -9.43 -8.78 24.04
CA SER A 45 -9.58 -9.21 25.43
C SER A 45 -10.97 -9.72 25.80
N ASN A 46 -11.92 -9.65 24.86
CA ASN A 46 -13.30 -10.11 25.03
C ASN A 46 -13.40 -11.62 25.25
N ASP A 47 -14.38 -12.07 26.04
CA ASP A 47 -14.51 -13.47 26.48
C ASP A 47 -14.73 -14.44 25.32
N ILE A 48 -15.30 -13.97 24.21
CA ILE A 48 -15.49 -14.76 22.96
C ILE A 48 -14.15 -15.34 22.48
N PHE A 49 -13.05 -14.61 22.65
CA PHE A 49 -11.73 -15.05 22.19
C PHE A 49 -11.03 -15.96 23.20
N ARG A 50 -11.43 -16.00 24.48
CA ARG A 50 -10.68 -16.73 25.52
C ARG A 50 -10.87 -18.24 25.47
N SER A 51 -12.03 -18.71 25.02
CA SER A 51 -12.41 -20.13 25.06
C SER A 51 -11.98 -20.93 23.85
N ILE A 52 -11.51 -20.28 22.78
CA ILE A 52 -11.31 -20.91 21.46
C ILE A 52 -9.82 -21.06 21.16
N SER A 53 -9.29 -22.27 21.07
CA SER A 53 -7.93 -22.52 20.56
C SER A 53 -7.86 -22.26 19.05
N VAL A 54 -6.93 -21.41 18.61
CA VAL A 54 -6.86 -20.93 17.21
C VAL A 54 -6.48 -22.04 16.25
N ARG A 55 -5.54 -22.89 16.67
CA ARG A 55 -5.10 -24.04 15.86
C ARG A 55 -6.24 -25.05 15.70
N ASP A 56 -6.93 -25.39 16.78
CA ASP A 56 -8.06 -26.32 16.72
C ASP A 56 -9.22 -25.75 15.91
N HIS A 57 -9.49 -24.46 16.06
CA HIS A 57 -10.53 -23.76 15.30
C HIS A 57 -10.22 -23.70 13.80
N GLY A 58 -8.98 -23.40 13.41
CA GLY A 58 -8.57 -23.43 12.00
C GLY A 58 -8.64 -24.84 11.40
N LEU A 59 -8.28 -25.89 12.16
CA LEU A 59 -8.45 -27.27 11.72
C LEU A 59 -9.92 -27.65 11.54
N GLU A 60 -10.79 -27.18 12.43
CA GLU A 60 -12.24 -27.40 12.32
C GLU A 60 -12.83 -26.68 11.09
N ILE A 61 -12.36 -25.47 10.78
CA ILE A 61 -12.71 -24.76 9.54
C ILE A 61 -12.35 -25.62 8.33
N LEU A 62 -11.10 -26.09 8.23
CA LEU A 62 -10.65 -26.92 7.12
C LEU A 62 -11.46 -28.23 7.01
N ARG A 63 -11.71 -28.90 8.14
CA ARG A 63 -12.54 -30.12 8.17
C ARG A 63 -13.94 -29.87 7.65
N LYS A 64 -14.59 -28.78 8.09
CA LYS A 64 -15.92 -28.40 7.62
C LYS A 64 -15.92 -28.16 6.11
N ILE A 65 -14.99 -27.37 5.60
CA ILE A 65 -14.84 -27.10 4.16
C ILE A 65 -14.66 -28.39 3.38
N ASN A 66 -13.73 -29.25 3.80
CA ASN A 66 -13.43 -30.52 3.13
C ASN A 66 -14.61 -31.50 3.17
N SER A 67 -15.46 -31.43 4.20
CA SER A 67 -16.70 -32.21 4.31
C SER A 67 -17.89 -31.60 3.55
N GLY A 68 -17.69 -30.49 2.82
CA GLY A 68 -18.75 -29.77 2.11
C GLY A 68 -19.72 -29.02 3.03
N LYS A 69 -19.36 -28.82 4.31
CA LYS A 69 -20.17 -28.05 5.27
C LYS A 69 -19.86 -26.57 5.15
N ILE A 70 -20.89 -25.75 5.39
CA ILE A 70 -20.77 -24.30 5.39
C ILE A 70 -20.02 -23.86 6.66
N VAL A 71 -19.00 -23.02 6.48
CA VAL A 71 -18.31 -22.33 7.58
C VAL A 71 -18.89 -20.93 7.70
N SER A 72 -19.17 -20.50 8.93
CA SER A 72 -19.69 -19.15 9.17
C SER A 72 -18.59 -18.11 8.92
N PRO A 73 -18.92 -16.97 8.28
CA PRO A 73 -17.97 -15.85 8.17
C PRO A 73 -17.48 -15.32 9.52
N LEU A 74 -18.28 -15.50 10.58
CA LEU A 74 -17.87 -15.17 11.94
C LEU A 74 -16.78 -16.13 12.45
N ASP A 75 -16.87 -17.42 12.15
CA ASP A 75 -15.83 -18.39 12.55
C ASP A 75 -14.50 -18.03 11.89
N TYR A 76 -14.54 -17.62 10.61
CA TYR A 76 -13.37 -17.17 9.86
C TYR A 76 -12.80 -15.85 10.39
N ASP A 77 -13.65 -14.87 10.74
CA ASP A 77 -13.20 -13.63 11.39
C ASP A 77 -12.57 -13.91 12.77
N ILE A 78 -13.16 -14.79 13.59
CA ILE A 78 -12.58 -15.19 14.88
C ILE A 78 -11.18 -15.80 14.69
N PHE A 79 -11.01 -16.68 13.70
CA PHE A 79 -9.71 -17.24 13.36
C PHE A 79 -8.68 -16.14 13.02
N ALA A 80 -9.05 -15.20 12.14
CA ALA A 80 -8.18 -14.12 11.71
C ALA A 80 -7.76 -13.19 12.88
N ASN A 81 -8.68 -12.90 13.80
CA ASN A 81 -8.42 -12.00 14.93
C ASN A 81 -7.56 -12.62 16.03
N LYS A 82 -7.35 -13.94 16.01
CA LYS A 82 -6.54 -14.65 17.00
C LYS A 82 -5.19 -15.17 16.49
N LEU A 83 -4.74 -14.69 15.32
CA LEU A 83 -3.47 -15.15 14.75
C LEU A 83 -2.27 -14.90 15.67
N ASP A 84 -2.36 -13.98 16.63
CA ASP A 84 -1.30 -13.71 17.60
C ASP A 84 -1.00 -14.87 18.56
N GLU A 85 -1.87 -15.88 18.67
CA GLU A 85 -1.59 -17.12 19.41
C GLU A 85 -0.75 -18.13 18.61
N LEU A 86 -0.64 -17.95 17.28
CA LEU A 86 0.18 -18.78 16.42
C LEU A 86 1.62 -18.24 16.34
N ASP A 87 2.51 -19.06 15.80
CA ASP A 87 3.89 -18.69 15.49
C ASP A 87 4.09 -18.51 13.99
N VAL A 88 5.24 -17.94 13.61
CA VAL A 88 5.62 -17.72 12.20
C VAL A 88 5.65 -19.03 11.42
N MET A 89 5.98 -20.15 12.08
CA MET A 89 6.01 -21.49 11.46
C MET A 89 4.62 -21.99 11.06
N SER A 90 3.54 -21.43 11.64
CA SER A 90 2.16 -21.79 11.32
C SER A 90 1.60 -21.01 10.12
N LEU A 91 2.36 -20.15 9.47
CA LEU A 91 1.85 -19.30 8.38
C LEU A 91 1.39 -20.10 7.15
N ASP A 92 2.03 -21.22 6.83
CA ASP A 92 1.59 -22.09 5.73
C ASP A 92 0.18 -22.63 5.99
N PHE A 93 -0.10 -23.01 7.24
CA PHE A 93 -1.43 -23.41 7.69
C PHE A 93 -2.43 -22.24 7.63
N VAL A 94 -2.03 -21.03 8.02
CA VAL A 94 -2.89 -19.85 7.93
C VAL A 94 -3.27 -19.57 6.47
N GLU A 95 -2.31 -19.66 5.55
CA GLU A 95 -2.57 -19.49 4.11
C GLU A 95 -3.44 -20.60 3.54
N GLU A 96 -3.28 -21.85 3.98
CA GLU A 96 -4.17 -22.95 3.61
C GLU A 96 -5.61 -22.66 4.03
N VAL A 97 -5.84 -22.17 5.25
CA VAL A 97 -7.17 -21.77 5.74
C VAL A 97 -7.73 -20.63 4.89
N ILE A 98 -6.94 -19.59 4.60
CA ILE A 98 -7.36 -18.46 3.77
C ILE A 98 -7.80 -18.94 2.38
N MET A 99 -6.93 -19.67 1.70
CA MET A 99 -7.18 -20.13 0.33
C MET A 99 -8.35 -21.11 0.27
N SER A 100 -8.49 -21.99 1.26
CA SER A 100 -9.61 -22.92 1.35
C SER A 100 -10.94 -22.20 1.58
N TYR A 101 -10.97 -21.23 2.50
CA TYR A 101 -12.18 -20.48 2.80
C TYR A 101 -12.65 -19.62 1.61
N MET A 102 -11.71 -18.99 0.89
CA MET A 102 -12.02 -18.16 -0.28
C MET A 102 -12.60 -18.95 -1.47
N ASN A 103 -12.40 -20.27 -1.50
CA ASN A 103 -13.03 -21.16 -2.48
C ASN A 103 -14.44 -21.61 -2.07
N THR A 104 -15.03 -21.03 -1.01
CA THR A 104 -16.40 -21.33 -0.56
C THR A 104 -17.38 -20.22 -0.91
N GLN A 105 -18.68 -20.53 -0.95
CA GLN A 105 -19.73 -19.52 -1.16
C GLN A 105 -19.82 -18.49 -0.01
N ALA A 106 -19.41 -18.88 1.20
CA ALA A 106 -19.39 -18.00 2.37
C ALA A 106 -18.30 -16.91 2.31
N ALA A 107 -17.42 -16.97 1.29
CA ALA A 107 -16.40 -15.95 1.03
C ALA A 107 -16.99 -14.58 0.67
N VAL A 108 -18.22 -14.52 0.16
CA VAL A 108 -18.91 -13.26 -0.17
C VAL A 108 -19.21 -12.44 1.09
N ASP A 109 -19.41 -13.12 2.23
CA ASP A 109 -19.82 -12.50 3.50
C ASP A 109 -18.64 -12.28 4.47
N VAL A 110 -17.40 -12.34 3.97
CA VAL A 110 -16.21 -12.04 4.77
C VAL A 110 -16.34 -10.66 5.40
N ARG A 111 -16.02 -10.56 6.69
CA ARG A 111 -16.13 -9.32 7.45
C ARG A 111 -14.95 -8.39 7.14
N ASP A 112 -15.19 -7.09 7.13
CA ASP A 112 -14.14 -6.07 6.95
C ASP A 112 -13.02 -6.20 7.99
N SER A 113 -13.36 -6.64 9.21
CA SER A 113 -12.37 -6.86 10.27
C SER A 113 -11.41 -8.00 9.98
N THR A 114 -11.78 -8.96 9.14
CA THR A 114 -10.97 -10.14 8.84
C THR A 114 -9.69 -9.73 8.11
N SER A 115 -9.80 -8.92 7.04
CA SER A 115 -8.63 -8.44 6.28
C SER A 115 -7.70 -7.59 7.15
N HIS A 116 -8.26 -6.70 7.97
CA HIS A 116 -7.48 -5.90 8.92
C HIS A 116 -6.72 -6.79 9.91
N ALA A 117 -7.38 -7.85 10.42
CA ALA A 117 -6.80 -8.79 11.36
C ALA A 117 -5.66 -9.62 10.75
N PHE A 118 -5.84 -10.13 9.52
CA PHE A 118 -4.77 -10.81 8.79
C PHE A 118 -3.57 -9.89 8.59
N ILE A 119 -3.77 -8.68 8.08
CA ILE A 119 -2.69 -7.72 7.87
C ILE A 119 -1.94 -7.44 9.18
N ARG A 120 -2.66 -7.17 10.28
CA ARG A 120 -2.08 -6.99 11.62
C ARG A 120 -1.28 -8.22 12.06
N GLY A 121 -1.82 -9.42 11.87
CA GLY A 121 -1.16 -10.68 12.20
C GLY A 121 0.18 -10.84 11.49
N TYR A 122 0.21 -10.65 10.16
CA TYR A 122 1.45 -10.74 9.39
C TYR A 122 2.46 -9.64 9.74
N LEU A 123 1.99 -8.42 10.04
CA LEU A 123 2.85 -7.35 10.54
C LEU A 123 3.48 -7.73 11.91
N ASN A 124 2.75 -8.44 12.78
CA ASN A 124 3.29 -8.97 14.05
C ASN A 124 4.38 -10.02 13.80
N PHE A 125 4.15 -10.91 12.84
CA PHE A 125 5.10 -11.94 12.44
C PHE A 125 6.33 -11.39 11.71
N ARG A 126 6.31 -10.11 11.32
CA ARG A 126 7.35 -9.44 10.53
C ARG A 126 7.49 -9.96 9.10
N GLU A 127 6.49 -10.69 8.62
CA GLU A 127 6.45 -11.33 7.30
C GLU A 127 5.78 -10.41 6.27
N VAL A 128 6.34 -9.20 6.11
CA VAL A 128 5.74 -8.12 5.30
C VAL A 128 5.80 -8.42 3.80
N ASP A 129 6.85 -9.11 3.34
CA ASP A 129 7.00 -9.52 1.94
C ASP A 129 5.98 -10.62 1.57
N ARG A 130 5.77 -11.56 2.49
CA ARG A 130 4.76 -12.60 2.37
C ARG A 130 3.36 -11.99 2.34
N LEU A 131 3.09 -11.05 3.23
CA LEU A 131 1.84 -10.28 3.25
C LEU A 131 1.60 -9.53 1.94
N LEU A 132 2.62 -8.87 1.39
CA LEU A 132 2.48 -8.15 0.12
C LEU A 132 2.08 -9.10 -1.02
N LYS A 133 2.69 -10.29 -1.10
CA LYS A 133 2.30 -11.32 -2.09
C LYS A 133 0.85 -11.77 -1.94
N LEU A 134 0.37 -11.91 -0.70
CA LEU A 134 -1.02 -12.30 -0.44
C LEU A 134 -2.00 -11.23 -0.92
N ILE A 135 -1.69 -9.95 -0.70
CA ILE A 135 -2.52 -8.82 -1.14
C ILE A 135 -2.47 -8.66 -2.67
N GLU A 136 -1.29 -8.79 -3.29
CA GLU A 136 -1.19 -8.77 -4.75
C GLU A 136 -1.97 -9.93 -5.38
N SER A 137 -2.20 -11.00 -4.63
CA SER A 137 -3.04 -12.16 -4.99
C SER A 137 -4.47 -12.07 -4.42
N ARG A 138 -5.01 -10.86 -4.19
CA ARG A 138 -6.34 -10.61 -3.59
C ARG A 138 -7.50 -11.40 -4.21
N SER A 139 -7.45 -11.70 -5.50
CA SER A 139 -8.49 -12.50 -6.17
C SER A 139 -8.57 -13.95 -5.65
N LYS A 140 -7.46 -14.46 -5.10
CA LYS A 140 -7.37 -15.80 -4.51
C LYS A 140 -7.46 -15.76 -2.98
N THR A 141 -6.87 -14.75 -2.37
CA THR A 141 -6.73 -14.66 -0.90
C THR A 141 -7.88 -13.91 -0.25
N GLY A 142 -8.64 -13.11 -1.00
CA GLY A 142 -9.71 -12.27 -0.45
C GLY A 142 -9.23 -11.19 0.52
N ILE A 143 -7.92 -10.96 0.63
CA ILE A 143 -7.37 -9.95 1.53
C ILE A 143 -7.35 -8.62 0.80
N PHE A 144 -8.28 -7.76 1.16
CA PHE A 144 -8.37 -6.39 0.67
C PHE A 144 -7.86 -5.42 1.72
N VAL A 145 -6.95 -4.53 1.33
CA VAL A 145 -6.33 -3.59 2.26
C VAL A 145 -7.28 -2.45 2.56
N ASP A 146 -7.66 -2.30 3.83
CA ASP A 146 -8.42 -1.14 4.31
C ASP A 146 -7.52 0.09 4.52
N PHE A 147 -8.14 1.26 4.68
CA PHE A 147 -7.43 2.53 4.80
C PHE A 147 -6.44 2.58 5.99
N ALA A 148 -6.76 1.92 7.11
CA ALA A 148 -5.90 1.92 8.29
C ALA A 148 -4.74 0.93 8.12
N SER A 149 -5.03 -0.27 7.61
CA SER A 149 -4.01 -1.26 7.26
C SER A 149 -3.02 -0.75 6.22
N ALA A 150 -3.50 -0.02 5.20
CA ALA A 150 -2.64 0.55 4.16
C ALA A 150 -1.59 1.49 4.75
N VAL A 151 -2.01 2.39 5.65
CA VAL A 151 -1.09 3.32 6.33
C VAL A 151 -0.07 2.58 7.17
N LEU A 152 -0.49 1.55 7.92
CA LEU A 152 0.43 0.73 8.73
C LEU A 152 1.46 -0.01 7.86
N MET A 153 1.01 -0.64 6.78
CA MET A 153 1.90 -1.35 5.86
C MET A 153 2.87 -0.40 5.15
N MET A 154 2.37 0.74 4.66
CA MET A 154 3.22 1.78 4.07
C MET A 154 4.25 2.30 5.07
N ASP A 155 3.87 2.54 6.33
CA ASP A 155 4.80 2.95 7.39
C ASP A 155 5.96 1.97 7.52
N VAL A 156 5.66 0.67 7.60
CA VAL A 156 6.68 -0.38 7.75
C VAL A 156 7.64 -0.39 6.56
N PHE A 157 7.13 -0.33 5.32
CA PHE A 157 7.97 -0.29 4.13
C PHE A 157 8.79 1.00 4.02
N LEU A 158 8.18 2.15 4.32
CA LEU A 158 8.86 3.44 4.34
C LEU A 158 10.00 3.47 5.39
N ARG A 159 9.77 2.91 6.58
CA ARG A 159 10.81 2.80 7.62
C ARG A 159 11.94 1.87 7.22
N LYS A 160 11.66 0.80 6.47
CA LYS A 160 12.67 -0.13 5.93
C LYS A 160 13.45 0.41 4.73
N GLY A 161 12.97 1.47 4.08
CA GLY A 161 13.54 1.97 2.83
C GLY A 161 13.07 1.23 1.58
N GLU A 162 12.00 0.45 1.69
CA GLU A 162 11.42 -0.33 0.59
C GLU A 162 10.33 0.50 -0.12
N TRP A 163 10.75 1.53 -0.84
CA TRP A 163 9.85 2.53 -1.42
C TRP A 163 8.85 1.94 -2.43
N ASN A 164 9.30 1.02 -3.27
CA ASN A 164 8.45 0.35 -4.26
C ASN A 164 7.36 -0.51 -3.60
N SER A 165 7.67 -1.17 -2.48
CA SER A 165 6.70 -1.96 -1.72
C SER A 165 5.64 -1.04 -1.08
N ALA A 166 6.05 0.12 -0.57
CA ALA A 166 5.12 1.13 -0.08
C ALA A 166 4.19 1.66 -1.20
N VAL A 167 4.72 1.91 -2.39
CA VAL A 167 3.91 2.26 -3.57
C VAL A 167 2.99 1.11 -3.98
N ALA A 168 3.45 -0.14 -3.90
CA ALA A 168 2.60 -1.29 -4.22
C ALA A 168 1.37 -1.34 -3.30
N VAL A 169 1.50 -1.02 -2.01
CA VAL A 169 0.34 -0.90 -1.10
C VAL A 169 -0.59 0.24 -1.53
N SER A 170 -0.05 1.41 -1.91
CA SER A 170 -0.88 2.50 -2.45
C SER A 170 -1.59 2.12 -3.76
N TRP A 171 -0.93 1.32 -4.58
CA TRP A 171 -1.49 0.81 -5.83
C TRP A 171 -2.68 -0.12 -5.56
N GLU A 172 -2.62 -0.96 -4.54
CA GLU A 172 -3.75 -1.80 -4.13
C GLU A 172 -4.97 -0.98 -3.69
N LEU A 173 -4.76 0.22 -3.14
CA LEU A 173 -5.86 1.17 -2.90
C LEU A 173 -6.40 1.79 -4.20
N CYS A 174 -5.55 2.04 -5.20
CA CYS A 174 -6.00 2.48 -6.53
C CYS A 174 -6.87 1.41 -7.21
N LEU A 175 -6.46 0.13 -7.13
CA LEU A 175 -7.18 -1.00 -7.70
C LEU A 175 -8.55 -1.23 -7.04
N GLN A 176 -8.68 -0.87 -5.76
CA GLN A 176 -9.94 -0.89 -5.02
C GLN A 176 -10.77 0.41 -5.19
N GLU A 177 -10.36 1.30 -6.10
CA GLU A 177 -10.98 2.62 -6.32
C GLU A 177 -11.12 3.48 -5.05
N TYR A 178 -10.25 3.27 -4.05
CA TYR A 178 -10.32 3.99 -2.78
C TYR A 178 -10.19 5.51 -2.98
N PHE A 179 -9.32 5.93 -3.89
CA PHE A 179 -9.14 7.33 -4.24
C PHE A 179 -10.30 7.90 -5.08
N SER A 180 -11.27 7.09 -5.46
CA SER A 180 -12.54 7.50 -6.06
C SER A 180 -13.66 7.65 -5.02
N LEU A 181 -13.43 7.35 -3.74
CA LEU A 181 -14.42 7.55 -2.66
C LEU A 181 -14.51 9.01 -2.20
N GLU A 182 -15.71 9.50 -1.90
CA GLU A 182 -15.91 10.88 -1.43
C GLU A 182 -15.13 11.23 -0.15
N ASN A 183 -14.89 10.24 0.71
CA ASN A 183 -14.34 10.41 2.05
C ASN A 183 -12.90 9.88 2.20
N VAL A 184 -12.03 10.17 1.22
CA VAL A 184 -10.59 9.83 1.28
C VAL A 184 -9.97 10.41 2.55
N LYS A 185 -9.27 9.57 3.33
CA LYS A 185 -8.61 10.03 4.56
C LYS A 185 -7.32 10.81 4.22
N PRO A 186 -7.11 12.02 4.77
CA PRO A 186 -5.93 12.82 4.46
C PRO A 186 -4.59 12.13 4.74
N LEU A 187 -4.53 11.29 5.79
CA LEU A 187 -3.31 10.55 6.10
C LEU A 187 -2.99 9.47 5.04
N VAL A 188 -4.01 8.79 4.49
CA VAL A 188 -3.81 7.81 3.40
C VAL A 188 -3.30 8.50 2.15
N PHE A 189 -3.89 9.66 1.82
CA PHE A 189 -3.42 10.49 0.72
C PHE A 189 -1.95 10.89 0.91
N ALA A 190 -1.63 11.45 2.09
CA ALA A 190 -0.30 11.98 2.38
C ALA A 190 0.77 10.87 2.42
N THR A 191 0.45 9.70 2.99
CA THR A 191 1.34 8.54 3.01
C THR A 191 1.57 7.95 1.63
N SER A 192 0.51 7.79 0.83
CA SER A 192 0.63 7.27 -0.55
C SER A 192 1.46 8.19 -1.43
N LEU A 193 1.24 9.50 -1.29
CA LEU A 193 2.04 10.52 -1.96
C LEU A 193 3.50 10.48 -1.52
N PHE A 194 3.75 10.38 -0.21
CA PHE A 194 5.10 10.30 0.33
C PHE A 194 5.84 9.05 -0.17
N SER A 195 5.16 7.90 -0.27
CA SER A 195 5.68 6.70 -0.91
C SER A 195 6.10 6.94 -2.36
N CYS A 196 5.26 7.62 -3.15
CA CYS A 196 5.58 7.95 -4.54
C CYS A 196 6.80 8.90 -4.64
N ILE A 197 6.84 9.94 -3.82
CA ILE A 197 7.95 10.90 -3.78
C ILE A 197 9.25 10.18 -3.41
N LYS A 198 9.24 9.34 -2.37
CA LYS A 198 10.44 8.59 -1.96
C LYS A 198 10.92 7.62 -3.02
N SER A 199 9.99 6.98 -3.72
CA SER A 199 10.29 6.09 -4.84
C SER A 199 11.01 6.84 -5.98
N ILE A 200 10.53 8.04 -6.33
CA ILE A 200 11.14 8.92 -7.34
C ILE A 200 12.50 9.45 -6.88
N GLU A 201 12.60 10.00 -5.67
CA GLU A 201 13.83 10.60 -5.14
C GLU A 201 15.01 9.63 -5.07
N ASN A 202 14.74 8.33 -4.91
CA ASN A 202 15.76 7.30 -4.74
C ASN A 202 15.96 6.46 -6.02
N ASP A 203 15.35 6.85 -7.14
CA ASP A 203 15.38 6.11 -8.40
C ASP A 203 15.14 4.61 -8.23
N SER A 204 14.21 4.23 -7.33
CA SER A 204 14.02 2.82 -6.96
C SER A 204 13.49 1.95 -8.10
N PHE A 205 13.17 2.54 -9.24
CA PHE A 205 12.78 1.86 -10.47
C PHE A 205 13.94 1.27 -11.25
N LEU A 206 15.16 1.78 -11.04
CA LEU A 206 16.34 1.26 -11.68
C LEU A 206 16.69 -0.06 -11.01
N VAL A 207 16.39 -1.17 -11.69
CA VAL A 207 16.91 -2.49 -11.31
C VAL A 207 18.42 -2.37 -11.36
N LYS A 208 19.09 -2.36 -10.19
CA LYS A 208 20.52 -2.61 -10.14
C LYS A 208 20.69 -3.99 -10.73
N GLU A 209 21.37 -4.10 -11.86
CA GLU A 209 21.79 -5.39 -12.40
C GLU A 209 22.55 -6.11 -11.29
N SER A 210 21.91 -7.09 -10.65
CA SER A 210 22.60 -7.98 -9.74
C SER A 210 23.58 -8.74 -10.61
N GLN A 211 24.88 -8.53 -10.38
CA GLN A 211 25.86 -9.44 -10.95
C GLN A 211 25.47 -10.85 -10.52
N PRO A 212 25.36 -11.81 -11.45
CA PRO A 212 25.00 -13.17 -11.10
C PRO A 212 26.07 -13.71 -10.13
N GLU A 213 25.71 -13.89 -8.86
CA GLU A 213 26.39 -14.82 -7.99
C GLU A 213 25.97 -16.23 -8.44
N ASP A 214 26.98 -17.06 -8.69
CA ASP A 214 26.95 -18.51 -8.93
C ASP A 214 27.07 -18.96 -10.40
N ASP A 215 28.18 -19.68 -10.67
CA ASP A 215 28.60 -20.35 -11.90
C ASP A 215 27.68 -21.53 -12.28
N ARG A 216 26.37 -21.31 -12.33
CA ARG A 216 25.42 -22.30 -12.86
C ARG A 216 25.14 -21.96 -14.31
N GLU A 217 25.29 -22.94 -15.20
CA GLU A 217 24.79 -22.85 -16.57
C GLU A 217 23.29 -22.48 -16.52
N ILE A 218 22.99 -21.21 -16.75
CA ILE A 218 21.62 -20.73 -16.89
C ILE A 218 21.15 -21.21 -18.26
N GLU A 219 20.40 -22.31 -18.27
CA GLU A 219 19.77 -22.81 -19.48
C GLU A 219 18.70 -21.80 -19.93
N GLN A 220 19.07 -20.88 -20.82
CA GLN A 220 18.19 -19.85 -21.35
C GLN A 220 17.20 -20.48 -22.33
N LYS A 221 16.04 -20.89 -21.81
CA LYS A 221 14.95 -21.39 -22.65
C LYS A 221 14.21 -20.22 -23.29
N LEU A 222 14.29 -20.13 -24.62
CA LEU A 222 13.46 -19.20 -25.41
C LEU A 222 12.00 -19.63 -25.30
N VAL A 223 11.23 -18.94 -24.47
CA VAL A 223 9.78 -19.10 -24.38
C VAL A 223 9.14 -18.19 -25.43
N PRO A 224 8.20 -18.67 -26.25
CA PRO A 224 7.43 -17.79 -27.14
C PRO A 224 6.78 -16.69 -26.31
N TYR A 225 6.86 -15.45 -26.77
CA TYR A 225 6.23 -14.32 -26.10
C TYR A 225 4.71 -14.49 -26.12
N VAL A 226 4.16 -15.08 -25.06
CA VAL A 226 2.72 -15.19 -24.87
C VAL A 226 2.21 -13.79 -24.54
N ARG A 227 1.72 -13.08 -25.55
CA ARG A 227 0.92 -11.88 -25.32
C ARG A 227 -0.29 -12.31 -24.49
N ASN A 228 -0.44 -11.79 -23.28
CA ASN A 228 -1.73 -11.88 -22.60
C ASN A 228 -2.76 -11.17 -23.50
N PRO A 229 -3.69 -11.90 -24.14
CA PRO A 229 -4.65 -11.27 -25.07
C PRO A 229 -5.56 -10.27 -24.35
N ASN A 230 -5.65 -10.36 -23.03
CA ASN A 230 -6.50 -9.53 -22.18
C ASN A 230 -5.68 -8.60 -21.27
N TYR A 231 -4.45 -8.20 -21.66
CA TYR A 231 -3.65 -7.26 -20.85
C TYR A 231 -4.35 -5.90 -20.78
N ASP A 232 -4.92 -5.59 -19.61
CA ASP A 232 -5.81 -4.45 -19.44
C ASP A 232 -5.09 -3.14 -19.05
N ASN A 233 -3.75 -3.15 -18.96
CA ASN A 233 -2.94 -2.03 -18.49
C ASN A 233 -3.39 -1.46 -17.13
N PHE A 234 -4.08 -2.24 -16.30
CA PHE A 234 -4.53 -1.81 -14.98
C PHE A 234 -4.27 -2.91 -13.94
N PHE A 235 -4.98 -4.04 -13.98
CA PHE A 235 -4.77 -5.11 -13.01
C PHE A 235 -3.45 -5.87 -13.24
N ASP A 236 -2.93 -5.88 -14.47
CA ASP A 236 -1.71 -6.61 -14.82
C ASP A 236 -0.40 -5.82 -14.61
N ILE A 237 -0.46 -4.59 -14.08
CA ILE A 237 0.74 -3.77 -13.90
C ILE A 237 1.63 -4.35 -12.79
N LYS A 238 2.80 -4.88 -13.19
CA LYS A 238 3.84 -5.33 -12.27
C LYS A 238 4.97 -4.30 -12.07
N ARG A 239 5.22 -3.43 -13.04
CA ARG A 239 6.36 -2.50 -13.02
C ARG A 239 6.16 -1.42 -11.94
N PRO A 240 7.08 -1.26 -10.96
CA PRO A 240 6.94 -0.26 -9.90
C PRO A 240 6.86 1.18 -10.43
N LYS A 241 7.56 1.49 -11.53
CA LYS A 241 7.49 2.78 -12.23
C LYS A 241 6.06 3.11 -12.68
N LEU A 242 5.40 2.16 -13.33
CA LEU A 242 4.03 2.31 -13.79
C LEU A 242 3.07 2.45 -12.61
N LYS A 243 3.19 1.58 -11.58
CA LYS A 243 2.39 1.68 -10.34
C LYS A 243 2.48 3.10 -9.75
N THR A 244 3.71 3.64 -9.62
CA THR A 244 3.94 5.01 -9.14
C THR A 244 3.24 6.06 -10.01
N GLY A 245 3.40 5.95 -11.33
CA GLY A 245 2.79 6.88 -12.27
C GLY A 245 1.26 6.92 -12.16
N TYR A 246 0.61 5.75 -12.19
CA TYR A 246 -0.84 5.69 -12.03
C TYR A 246 -1.31 6.14 -10.65
N THR A 247 -0.61 5.76 -9.58
CA THR A 247 -0.95 6.25 -8.23
C THR A 247 -0.91 7.78 -8.16
N LEU A 248 0.10 8.44 -8.74
CA LEU A 248 0.15 9.91 -8.81
C LEU A 248 -1.01 10.52 -9.59
N LEU A 249 -1.48 9.88 -10.65
CA LEU A 249 -2.67 10.33 -11.39
C LEU A 249 -3.94 10.25 -10.54
N HIS A 250 -4.12 9.17 -9.79
CA HIS A 250 -5.24 9.05 -8.84
C HIS A 250 -5.18 10.12 -7.76
N LEU A 251 -3.99 10.37 -7.17
CA LEU A 251 -3.81 11.40 -6.15
C LEU A 251 -4.04 12.82 -6.72
N SER A 252 -3.60 13.09 -7.96
CA SER A 252 -3.91 14.35 -8.65
C SER A 252 -5.42 14.54 -8.83
N HIS A 253 -6.15 13.48 -9.20
CA HIS A 253 -7.60 13.53 -9.31
C HIS A 253 -8.28 13.83 -7.96
N VAL A 254 -7.80 13.25 -6.85
CA VAL A 254 -8.33 13.54 -5.51
C VAL A 254 -8.20 15.02 -5.16
N LEU A 255 -7.05 15.65 -5.43
CA LEU A 255 -6.91 17.10 -5.18
C LEU A 255 -7.81 17.95 -6.06
N ASN A 256 -8.03 17.54 -7.31
CA ASN A 256 -8.90 18.27 -8.23
C ASN A 256 -10.37 18.20 -7.81
N SER A 257 -10.85 16.98 -7.52
CA SER A 257 -12.27 16.71 -7.28
C SER A 257 -12.69 16.91 -5.83
N ARG A 258 -11.75 16.81 -4.87
CA ARG A 258 -12.03 16.71 -3.43
C ARG A 258 -11.15 17.61 -2.56
N CYS A 259 -10.77 18.75 -3.11
CA CYS A 259 -10.02 19.83 -2.47
C CYS A 259 -10.59 20.22 -1.08
N SER A 260 -11.93 20.18 -0.92
CA SER A 260 -12.64 20.51 0.31
C SER A 260 -12.31 19.60 1.51
N LEU A 261 -11.92 18.35 1.29
CA LEU A 261 -11.54 17.42 2.37
C LEU A 261 -10.33 17.92 3.16
N PHE A 262 -9.45 18.65 2.48
CA PHE A 262 -8.23 19.16 3.07
C PHE A 262 -8.43 20.56 3.64
N GLN A 263 -9.48 21.30 3.22
CA GLN A 263 -9.79 22.67 3.65
C GLN A 263 -9.96 22.84 5.15
N THR A 264 -10.44 21.80 5.81
CA THR A 264 -10.70 21.77 7.26
C THR A 264 -9.42 21.61 8.09
N THR A 265 -8.28 21.30 7.45
CA THR A 265 -7.01 21.10 8.16
C THR A 265 -6.26 22.42 8.35
N PRO A 266 -5.59 22.64 9.50
CA PRO A 266 -4.83 23.88 9.74
C PRO A 266 -3.69 24.10 8.73
N VAL A 267 -3.15 23.02 8.17
CA VAL A 267 -2.10 23.03 7.13
C VAL A 267 -2.64 23.57 5.80
N TRP A 268 -3.95 23.52 5.58
CA TRP A 268 -4.57 23.91 4.32
C TRP A 268 -4.28 25.35 3.91
N LYS A 269 -4.26 26.29 4.85
CA LYS A 269 -4.01 27.71 4.53
C LYS A 269 -2.64 27.93 3.86
N SER A 270 -1.67 27.08 4.17
CA SER A 270 -0.35 27.09 3.52
C SER A 270 -0.36 26.28 2.23
N LEU A 271 -1.03 25.13 2.24
CA LEU A 271 -1.10 24.24 1.09
C LEU A 271 -1.88 24.87 -0.07
N SER A 272 -2.98 25.56 0.20
CA SER A 272 -3.91 26.14 -0.79
C SER A 272 -3.22 27.04 -1.80
N LYS A 273 -2.17 27.75 -1.39
CA LYS A 273 -1.33 28.57 -2.27
C LYS A 273 -0.58 27.77 -3.33
N HIS A 274 -0.36 26.49 -3.09
CA HIS A 274 0.45 25.59 -3.92
C HIS A 274 -0.34 24.37 -4.44
N VAL A 275 -1.64 24.24 -4.11
CA VAL A 275 -2.44 23.06 -4.49
C VAL A 275 -2.45 22.84 -5.99
N ASP A 276 -2.60 23.91 -6.78
CA ASP A 276 -2.63 23.79 -8.24
C ASP A 276 -1.29 23.35 -8.82
N SER A 277 -0.18 23.95 -8.34
CA SER A 277 1.16 23.52 -8.73
C SER A 277 1.42 22.08 -8.34
N PHE A 278 0.97 21.68 -7.15
CA PHE A 278 1.14 20.33 -6.64
C PHE A 278 0.31 19.30 -7.42
N ARG A 279 -0.94 19.65 -7.76
CA ARG A 279 -1.84 18.87 -8.62
C ARG A 279 -1.24 18.69 -10.02
N LEU A 280 -0.72 19.78 -10.61
CA LEU A 280 -0.08 19.77 -11.92
C LEU A 280 1.17 18.91 -11.91
N MET A 281 2.02 19.05 -10.88
CA MET A 281 3.23 18.25 -10.72
C MET A 281 2.89 16.76 -10.66
N MET A 282 1.96 16.35 -9.78
CA MET A 282 1.53 14.95 -9.71
C MET A 282 0.98 14.44 -11.05
N ARG A 283 0.26 15.29 -11.80
CA ARG A 283 -0.29 14.94 -13.11
C ARG A 283 0.83 14.75 -14.14
N ILE A 284 1.78 15.66 -14.25
CA ILE A 284 2.91 15.59 -15.19
C ILE A 284 3.78 14.38 -14.89
N PHE A 285 4.24 14.23 -13.64
CA PHE A 285 5.04 13.07 -13.23
C PHE A 285 4.26 11.77 -13.38
N GLY A 286 2.97 11.77 -13.04
CA GLY A 286 2.08 10.63 -13.22
C GLY A 286 1.99 10.18 -14.69
N LEU A 287 1.77 11.12 -15.61
CA LEU A 287 1.71 10.84 -17.05
C LEU A 287 3.06 10.36 -17.61
N ALA A 288 4.17 10.96 -17.17
CA ALA A 288 5.52 10.56 -17.59
C ALA A 288 5.88 9.14 -17.10
N LEU A 289 5.62 8.85 -15.82
CA LEU A 289 5.94 7.55 -15.23
C LEU A 289 5.00 6.43 -15.69
N SER A 290 3.74 6.75 -16.00
CA SER A 290 2.78 5.82 -16.61
C SER A 290 2.90 5.71 -18.13
N GLU A 291 3.90 6.36 -18.74
CA GLU A 291 4.21 6.25 -20.17
C GLU A 291 3.06 6.72 -21.09
N GLN A 292 2.22 7.65 -20.60
CA GLN A 292 1.12 8.26 -21.34
C GLN A 292 1.58 9.53 -22.09
N CYS A 293 2.51 9.36 -23.03
CA CYS A 293 3.20 10.45 -23.73
C CYS A 293 2.25 11.44 -24.44
N ASP A 294 1.21 10.96 -25.11
CA ASP A 294 0.27 11.84 -25.83
C ASP A 294 -0.43 12.82 -24.89
N LYS A 295 -0.91 12.31 -23.75
CA LYS A 295 -1.55 13.14 -22.71
C LYS A 295 -0.55 14.05 -22.04
N LEU A 296 0.69 13.60 -21.84
CA LEU A 296 1.76 14.42 -21.27
C LEU A 296 2.05 15.64 -22.16
N LEU A 297 2.18 15.44 -23.47
CA LEU A 297 2.41 16.52 -24.43
C LEU A 297 1.28 17.55 -24.41
N VAL A 298 0.03 17.10 -24.32
CA VAL A 298 -1.13 18.00 -24.20
C VAL A 298 -1.05 18.84 -22.91
N GLU A 299 -0.67 18.24 -21.78
CA GLU A 299 -0.57 18.97 -20.52
C GLU A 299 0.61 19.95 -20.50
N ILE A 300 1.77 19.58 -21.07
CA ILE A 300 2.93 20.48 -21.18
C ILE A 300 2.60 21.71 -22.04
N ARG A 301 1.92 21.52 -23.18
CA ARG A 301 1.51 22.64 -24.05
C ARG A 301 0.61 23.65 -23.33
N LYS A 302 -0.31 23.19 -22.47
CA LYS A 302 -1.15 24.08 -21.65
C LYS A 302 -0.32 24.91 -20.66
N VAL A 303 0.75 24.33 -20.12
CA VAL A 303 1.67 25.04 -19.23
C VAL A 303 2.46 26.09 -20.01
N ASP A 304 2.97 25.76 -21.19
CA ASP A 304 3.69 26.70 -22.04
C ASP A 304 2.79 27.88 -22.47
N GLU A 305 1.56 27.63 -22.91
CA GLU A 305 0.60 28.67 -23.29
C GLU A 305 0.23 29.59 -22.12
N SER A 306 0.11 29.05 -20.90
CA SER A 306 -0.16 29.86 -19.70
C SER A 306 1.06 30.65 -19.22
N ALA A 307 2.27 30.13 -19.41
CA ALA A 307 3.51 30.88 -19.17
C ALA A 307 3.69 32.03 -20.19
N ILE A 308 3.30 31.82 -21.45
CA ILE A 308 3.31 32.85 -22.50
C ILE A 308 2.28 33.98 -22.22
N GLN A 309 1.18 33.69 -21.53
CA GLN A 309 0.20 34.73 -21.12
C GLN A 309 0.64 35.56 -19.91
N LEU A 310 1.52 35.03 -19.04
CA LEU A 310 2.05 35.73 -17.86
C LEU A 310 3.33 36.53 -18.16
N GLY A 311 4.08 36.16 -19.20
CA GLY A 311 5.17 36.95 -19.76
C GLY A 311 4.68 37.71 -20.97
N GLY A 312 4.26 38.97 -20.78
CA GLY A 312 3.88 39.85 -21.88
C GLY A 312 4.89 39.78 -23.04
N LEU A 313 4.42 39.30 -24.19
CA LEU A 313 5.17 39.34 -25.43
C LEU A 313 5.40 40.81 -25.80
N ASP A 314 6.63 41.28 -25.68
CA ASP A 314 7.12 42.38 -26.51
C ASP A 314 7.41 41.78 -27.91
N PRO A 315 6.63 42.12 -28.94
CA PRO A 315 6.75 41.47 -30.23
C PRO A 315 7.81 42.21 -31.06
N THR A 316 9.09 42.04 -30.76
CA THR A 316 10.17 42.50 -31.66
C THR A 316 11.38 41.58 -31.64
N VAL A 317 11.26 40.39 -32.22
CA VAL A 317 12.38 39.82 -32.99
C VAL A 317 11.81 39.09 -34.20
N SER A 318 11.70 39.82 -35.31
CA SER A 318 11.61 39.26 -36.65
C SER A 318 12.90 38.50 -36.97
N ILE A 319 12.78 37.22 -37.32
CA ILE A 319 13.83 36.45 -38.00
C ILE A 319 13.34 36.17 -39.41
N ILE A 320 13.93 36.92 -40.36
CA ILE A 320 14.05 36.75 -41.82
C ILE A 320 12.81 36.28 -42.58
#